data_AF-A0A9P8RMN3-F1
#
_entry.id   AF-A0A9P8RMN3-F1
#
_cell.length_a   1.000
_cell.length_b   1.000
_cell.length_c   1.000
_cell.angle_alpha   90.00
_cell.angle_beta   90.00
_cell.angle_gamma   90.00
#
_symmetry.space_group_name_H-M   'P 1'
#
loop_
_entity.id
_entity.type
_entity.pdbx_description
1 polymer ?
#
loop_
_entity_poly.entity_id
_entity_poly.type
_entity_poly.pdbx_seq_one_letter_code
_entity_poly.pdbx_strand_id
1 'polypeptide(L)' 'MCFYDQTVWACGFWKWGSFRSQCTKEYRIGETCGMKLVWSTDIQEAECITCNNISKKGIISRKWLETLRDGP' A
#
# COMPACT_ATOMS: atom_id res chain seq x y z
N MET A 1 11.15 -19.29 0.30
CA MET A 1 10.55 -18.54 -0.80
C MET A 1 9.06 -18.72 -0.70
N CYS A 2 8.32 -17.62 -0.75
CA CYS A 2 6.87 -17.62 -0.60
C CYS A 2 6.26 -16.65 -1.58
N PHE A 3 5.14 -17.05 -2.15
CA PHE A 3 4.40 -16.29 -3.12
C PHE A 3 3.27 -15.55 -2.42
N TYR A 4 3.17 -14.24 -2.70
CA TYR A 4 2.14 -13.37 -2.18
C TYR A 4 1.49 -12.63 -3.35
N ASP A 5 0.23 -12.27 -3.21
CA ASP A 5 -0.34 -11.27 -4.11
C ASP A 5 0.32 -9.92 -3.91
N GLN A 6 0.14 -9.05 -4.89
CA GLN A 6 0.56 -7.68 -4.86
C GLN A 6 -0.62 -6.81 -5.28
N THR A 7 -0.86 -5.71 -4.57
CA THR A 7 -1.77 -4.67 -5.04
C THR A 7 -0.93 -3.48 -5.47
N VAL A 8 -1.17 -2.95 -6.67
CA VAL A 8 -0.52 -1.76 -7.21
C VAL A 8 -1.59 -0.74 -7.56
N TRP A 9 -1.43 0.51 -7.15
CA TRP A 9 -2.35 1.60 -7.47
C TRP A 9 -1.83 2.43 -8.63
N ALA A 10 -2.72 3.17 -9.29
CA ALA A 10 -2.38 4.05 -10.42
C ALA A 10 -1.24 5.04 -10.14
N CYS A 11 -1.05 5.48 -8.89
CA CYS A 11 0.06 6.36 -8.49
C CYS A 11 1.42 5.64 -8.34
N GLY A 12 1.48 4.33 -8.56
CA GLY A 12 2.67 3.50 -8.40
C GLY A 12 2.91 3.01 -6.96
N PHE A 13 2.07 3.40 -6.00
CA PHE A 13 2.11 2.80 -4.67
C PHE A 13 1.76 1.32 -4.77
N TRP A 14 2.34 0.49 -3.90
CA TRP A 14 2.05 -0.93 -3.87
C TRP A 14 2.14 -1.51 -2.46
N LYS A 15 1.47 -2.65 -2.24
CA LYS A 15 1.57 -3.42 -1.00
C LYS A 15 1.57 -4.92 -1.28
N TRP A 16 2.14 -5.68 -0.35
CA TRP A 16 1.91 -7.12 -0.30
C TRP A 16 0.45 -7.41 0.07
N GLY A 17 -0.15 -8.30 -0.71
CA GLY A 17 -1.47 -8.86 -0.47
C GLY A 17 -1.39 -10.19 0.26
N SER A 18 -2.39 -11.05 0.02
CA SER A 18 -2.54 -12.34 0.69
C SER A 18 -1.39 -13.29 0.38
N PHE A 19 -1.05 -14.13 1.35
CA PHE A 19 -0.16 -15.27 1.13
C PHE A 19 -0.86 -16.30 0.23
N ARG A 20 -0.11 -16.83 -0.75
CA ARG A 20 -0.61 -17.84 -1.69
C ARG A 20 -0.02 -19.21 -1.41
N SER A 21 1.30 -19.32 -1.47
CA SER A 21 1.96 -20.61 -1.34
C SER A 21 3.42 -20.46 -0.93
N GLN A 22 3.94 -21.48 -0.26
CA GLN A 22 5.38 -21.64 -0.04
C GLN A 22 5.97 -22.45 -1.20
N CYS A 23 7.18 -22.10 -1.65
CA CYS A 23 7.89 -22.88 -2.67
C CYS A 23 8.22 -24.27 -2.13
N THR A 24 7.77 -25.31 -2.83
CA THR A 24 7.95 -26.73 -2.42
C THR A 24 9.39 -27.22 -2.51
N LYS A 25 10.25 -26.52 -3.27
CA LYS A 25 11.68 -26.84 -3.39
C LYS A 25 12.51 -26.29 -2.22
N GLU A 26 11.92 -25.46 -1.36
CA GLU A 26 12.63 -24.91 -0.22
C GLU A 26 12.63 -25.90 0.94
N TYR A 27 13.82 -26.32 1.37
CA TYR A 27 14.00 -27.27 2.46
C TYR A 27 13.53 -26.73 3.83
N ARG A 28 13.50 -25.39 4.00
CA ARG A 28 13.14 -24.77 5.28
C ARG A 28 11.63 -24.78 5.48
N ILE A 29 11.16 -25.72 6.31
CA ILE A 29 9.81 -25.79 6.85
C ILE A 29 9.82 -24.99 8.16
N GLY A 30 9.38 -23.73 8.14
CA GLY A 30 9.34 -22.84 9.31
C GLY A 30 8.54 -21.56 9.02
N GLU A 31 8.15 -20.82 10.07
CA GLU A 31 7.18 -19.71 10.00
C GLU A 31 7.61 -18.51 9.14
N THR A 32 8.90 -18.36 8.88
CA THR A 32 9.45 -17.17 8.20
C THR A 32 9.89 -17.50 6.78
N CYS A 33 9.17 -16.92 5.82
CA CYS A 33 9.55 -16.94 4.41
C CYS A 33 10.83 -16.11 4.20
N GLY A 34 11.97 -16.76 3.93
CA GLY A 34 13.25 -16.08 3.69
C GLY A 34 13.28 -15.17 2.46
N MET A 35 12.34 -15.34 1.53
CA MET A 35 12.17 -14.49 0.35
C MET A 35 10.70 -14.43 -0.05
N LYS A 36 10.20 -13.23 -0.37
CA LYS A 36 8.84 -13.00 -0.87
C LYS A 36 8.86 -12.73 -2.37
N LEU A 37 7.97 -13.38 -3.09
CA LEU A 37 7.81 -13.31 -4.54
C LEU A 37 6.37 -12.91 -4.87
N VAL A 38 6.19 -12.21 -5.99
CA VAL A 38 4.85 -11.87 -6.49
C VAL A 38 4.23 -13.09 -7.16
N TRP A 39 3.01 -13.44 -6.76
CA TRP A 39 2.17 -14.44 -7.40
C TRP A 39 1.31 -13.80 -8.50
N SER A 40 0.52 -12.81 -8.11
CA SER A 40 -0.37 -12.06 -8.99
C SER A 40 -0.41 -10.61 -8.57
N THR A 41 -0.54 -9.71 -9.54
CA THR A 41 -0.63 -8.27 -9.31
C THR A 41 -2.04 -7.79 -9.64
N ASP A 42 -2.72 -7.28 -8.63
CA ASP A 42 -4.02 -6.63 -8.75
C ASP A 42 -3.81 -5.11 -8.91
N ILE A 43 -4.32 -4.56 -10.00
CA ILE A 43 -4.15 -3.15 -10.36
C ILE A 43 -5.40 -2.39 -9.93
N GLN A 44 -5.21 -1.42 -9.06
CA GLN A 44 -6.26 -0.60 -8.50
C GLN A 44 -6.27 0.79 -9.15
N GLU A 45 -7.37 1.12 -9.82
CA GLU A 45 -7.58 2.45 -10.42
C GLU A 45 -7.90 3.53 -9.38
N ALA A 46 -8.36 3.11 -8.19
CA ALA A 46 -8.68 4.01 -7.09
C ALA A 46 -7.44 4.74 -6.54
N GLU A 47 -7.66 5.84 -5.84
CA GLU A 47 -6.59 6.54 -5.12
C GLU A 47 -6.08 5.66 -3.95
N CYS A 48 -4.75 5.56 -3.79
CA CYS A 48 -4.19 4.81 -2.68
C CYS A 48 -4.37 5.55 -1.35
N ILE A 49 -4.31 4.81 -0.23
CA ILE A 49 -4.48 5.38 1.11
C ILE A 49 -3.48 6.50 1.43
N THR A 50 -2.25 6.38 0.91
CA THR A 50 -1.20 7.38 1.09
C THR A 50 -1.55 8.69 0.41
N CYS A 51 -1.95 8.64 -0.88
CA CYS A 51 -2.41 9.80 -1.62
C CYS A 51 -3.65 10.42 -0.97
N ASN A 52 -4.62 9.60 -0.57
CA ASN A 52 -5.83 10.07 0.11
C ASN A 52 -5.50 10.84 1.41
N ASN A 53 -4.55 10.35 2.21
CA ASN A 53 -4.11 11.01 3.43
C ASN A 53 -3.37 12.32 3.15
N ILE A 54 -2.56 12.38 2.09
CA ILE A 54 -1.88 13.62 1.66
C ILE A 54 -2.92 14.65 1.23
N SER A 55 -3.88 14.25 0.39
CA SER A 55 -4.99 15.09 -0.07
C SER A 55 -5.80 15.67 1.09
N LYS A 56 -6.18 14.82 2.06
CA LYS A 56 -6.89 15.24 3.28
C LYS A 56 -6.09 16.25 4.10
N LYS A 57 -4.81 16.00 4.34
CA LYS A 57 -3.94 16.94 5.07
C LYS A 57 -3.83 18.28 4.36
N GLY A 58 -3.64 18.28 3.04
CA GLY A 58 -3.58 19.51 2.24
C GLY A 58 -4.87 20.33 2.28
N ILE A 59 -6.04 19.67 2.29
CA ILE A 59 -7.34 20.34 2.48
C ILE A 59 -7.43 20.96 3.88
N ILE A 60 -7.08 20.20 4.92
CA ILE A 60 -7.09 20.69 6.31
C ILE A 60 -6.18 21.91 6.45
N SER A 61 -4.94 21.84 5.95
CA SER A 61 -3.99 22.96 5.99
C SER A 61 -4.53 24.22 5.31
N ARG A 62 -5.17 24.10 4.14
CA ARG A 62 -5.80 25.25 3.46
C ARG A 62 -6.92 25.86 4.28
N LYS A 63 -7.80 25.03 4.84
CA LYS A 63 -8.91 25.50 5.69
C LYS A 63 -8.41 26.24 6.94
N TRP A 64 -7.34 25.75 7.57
CA TRP A 64 -6.71 26.47 8.70
C TRP A 64 -6.17 27.84 8.27
N LEU A 65 -5.51 27.92 7.11
CA LEU A 65 -5.01 29.20 6.58
C LEU A 65 -6.12 30.19 6.27
N GLU A 66 -7.26 29.71 5.75
CA GLU A 66 -8.46 30.53 5.54
C GLU A 66 -9.05 31.00 6.87
N THR A 67 -9.19 30.11 7.85
CA THR A 67 -9.71 30.44 9.19
C THR A 67 -8.83 31.47 9.91
N LEU A 68 -7.51 31.41 9.75
CA LEU A 68 -6.59 32.41 10.30
C LEU A 68 -6.62 33.75 9.56
N ARG A 69 -6.99 33.75 8.28
CA ARG A 69 -7.16 34.96 7.46
C ARG A 69 -8.44 35.71 7.85
N ASP A 70 -9.50 34.97 8.15
CA ASP A 70 -10.82 35.49 8.50
C ASP A 70 -10.99 35.70 10.02
N GLY A 71 -9.89 36.02 10.73
CA GLY A 71 -9.92 36.30 12.16
C GLY A 71 -10.96 37.38 12.55
N PRO A 72 -11.41 37.40 13.82
CA PRO A 72 -12.50 38.27 14.28
C PRO A 72 -12.24 39.77 14.07
#